data_AF-A0AAU9VRM3-F1
#
_entry.id   AF-A0AAU9VRM3-F1
#
_cell.length_a   1.000
_cell.length_b   1.000
_cell.length_c   1.000
_cell.angle_alpha   90.00
_cell.angle_beta   90.00
_cell.angle_gamma   90.00
#
_symmetry.space_group_name_H-M   'P 1'
#
loop_
_entity.id
_entity.type
_entity.pdbx_description
1 polymer ?
#
loop_
_entity_poly.entity_id
_entity_poly.type
_entity_poly.pdbx_seq_one_letter_code
_entity_poly.pdbx_strand_id
1 'polypeptide(L)' 'VREHYLRKDVPCHSEVCAVCEQGNGTLRCKSLTHYVVPDCQVSRLFLEIFESAELQGVIFFETVVNYV' A
#
# COMPACT_ATOMS: atom_id res chain seq x y z
N VAL A 1 -4.51 -6.80 27.53
CA VAL A 1 -5.53 -6.53 26.48
C VAL A 1 -5.39 -5.08 26.08
N ARG A 2 -5.27 -4.79 24.77
CA ARG A 2 -5.25 -3.43 24.24
C ARG A 2 -6.51 -3.23 23.42
N GLU A 3 -7.08 -2.03 23.46
CA GLU A 3 -8.21 -1.66 22.61
C GLU A 3 -7.76 -1.56 21.14
N HIS A 4 -8.64 -1.92 20.21
CA HIS A 4 -8.39 -1.81 18.78
C HIS A 4 -9.52 -1.01 18.14
N TYR A 5 -9.20 0.20 17.67
CA TYR A 5 -10.17 1.15 17.15
C TYR A 5 -10.31 1.01 15.63
N LEU A 6 -11.55 0.94 15.16
CA LEU A 6 -11.86 0.85 13.73
C LEU A 6 -12.21 2.24 13.18
N ARG A 7 -11.40 2.72 12.25
CA ARG A 7 -11.59 3.99 11.54
C ARG A 7 -12.33 3.77 10.22
N LYS A 8 -13.20 4.71 9.87
CA LYS A 8 -13.94 4.71 8.59
C LYS A 8 -13.28 5.57 7.51
N ASP A 9 -12.28 6.34 7.90
CA ASP A 9 -11.64 7.42 7.15
C ASP A 9 -10.19 7.06 6.77
N VAL A 10 -9.89 5.77 6.56
CA VAL A 10 -8.58 5.34 6.08
C VAL A 10 -8.48 5.64 4.57
N PRO A 11 -7.57 6.54 4.12
CA PRO A 11 -7.46 6.90 2.72
C PRO A 11 -6.85 5.77 1.88
N CYS A 12 -7.38 5.55 0.69
CA CYS A 12 -6.80 4.58 -0.26
C CYS A 12 -5.58 5.12 -1.02
N HIS A 13 -5.30 6.43 -0.91
CA HIS A 13 -4.21 7.14 -1.59
C HIS A 13 -4.17 7.05 -3.13
N SER A 14 -5.22 6.51 -3.75
CA SER A 14 -5.33 6.39 -5.21
C SER A 14 -5.84 7.70 -5.82
N GLU A 15 -5.14 8.23 -6.82
CA GLU A 15 -5.54 9.47 -7.52
C GLU A 15 -6.90 9.36 -8.25
N VAL A 16 -7.30 8.15 -8.65
CA VAL A 16 -8.58 7.92 -9.35
C VAL A 16 -9.77 7.77 -8.39
N CYS A 17 -9.53 7.73 -7.08
CA CYS A 17 -10.60 7.64 -6.11
C CYS A 17 -11.27 9.00 -5.92
N ALA A 18 -12.59 9.05 -6.15
CA ALA A 18 -13.42 10.25 -5.94
C ALA A 18 -14.14 10.28 -4.58
N VAL A 19 -14.00 9.22 -3.78
CA VAL A 19 -14.77 9.02 -2.53
C VAL A 19 -13.91 9.29 -1.29
N CYS A 20 -12.69 8.76 -1.26
CA CYS A 20 -11.77 8.99 -0.15
C CYS A 20 -11.22 10.42 -0.22
N GLU A 21 -11.13 11.10 0.93
CA GLU A 21 -10.27 12.28 1.03
C GLU A 21 -8.84 11.85 0.68
N GLN A 22 -8.29 12.43 -0.38
CA GLN A 22 -6.92 12.15 -0.76
C GLN A 22 -6.02 12.81 0.29
N GLY A 23 -5.48 12.00 1.21
CA GLY A 23 -4.34 12.42 2.03
C GLY A 23 -3.16 12.79 1.12
N ASN A 24 -2.08 13.34 1.70
CA ASN A 24 -0.82 13.64 0.99
C ASN A 24 -0.09 12.36 0.53
N GLY A 25 -0.74 11.56 -0.32
CA GLY A 25 -0.29 10.25 -0.78
C GLY A 25 0.59 10.33 -2.03
N THR A 26 1.50 9.36 -2.13
CA THR A 26 2.57 9.26 -3.12
C THR A 26 2.24 8.37 -4.31
N LEU A 27 1.09 7.69 -4.34
CA LEU A 27 0.63 6.86 -5.47
C LEU A 27 0.09 7.75 -6.62
N ARG A 28 0.97 8.61 -7.14
CA ARG A 28 0.67 9.63 -8.13
C ARG A 28 0.94 9.20 -9.57
N CYS A 29 0.41 8.04 -9.96
CA CYS A 29 0.67 7.52 -11.30
C CYS A 29 -0.62 7.09 -11.99
N LYS A 30 -1.25 8.03 -12.72
CA LYS A 30 -2.47 7.80 -13.52
C LYS A 30 -2.29 6.76 -14.63
N SER A 31 -1.06 6.45 -15.01
CA SER A 31 -0.76 5.45 -16.05
C SER A 31 -0.76 4.01 -15.54
N LEU A 32 -0.81 3.78 -14.24
CA LEU A 32 -0.88 2.43 -13.69
C LEU A 32 -2.28 1.85 -13.89
N THR A 33 -2.33 0.64 -14.43
CA THR A 33 -3.60 -0.09 -14.67
C THR A 33 -3.94 -1.03 -13.51
N HIS A 34 -2.95 -1.44 -12.73
CA HIS A 34 -3.08 -2.40 -11.63
C HIS A 34 -2.08 -2.06 -10.51
N TYR A 35 -2.36 -2.54 -9.31
CA TYR A 35 -1.46 -2.46 -8.15
C TYR A 35 -0.91 -3.84 -7.80
N VAL A 36 0.29 -3.87 -7.21
CA VAL A 36 0.89 -5.08 -6.65
C VAL A 36 0.74 -5.04 -5.13
N VAL A 37 0.17 -6.09 -4.55
CA VAL A 37 0.00 -6.23 -3.10
C VAL A 37 0.72 -7.52 -2.67
N PRO A 38 1.96 -7.43 -2.17
CA PRO A 38 2.70 -8.63 -1.78
C PRO A 38 2.23 -9.18 -0.43
N ASP A 39 2.34 -10.49 -0.26
CA ASP A 39 2.09 -11.14 1.03
C ASP A 39 3.31 -11.05 1.97
N CYS A 40 3.12 -11.49 3.22
CA CYS A 40 4.13 -11.47 4.26
C CYS A 40 5.40 -12.27 3.91
N GLN A 41 5.27 -13.48 3.35
CA GLN A 41 6.43 -14.32 3.01
C GLN A 41 7.17 -13.76 1.81
N VAL A 42 6.45 -13.31 0.78
CA VAL A 42 7.07 -12.69 -0.40
C VAL A 42 7.83 -11.43 -0.01
N SER A 43 7.23 -10.56 0.82
CA SER A 43 7.89 -9.34 1.27
C SER A 43 9.11 -9.63 2.13
N ARG A 44 9.06 -10.65 3.00
CA ARG A 44 10.19 -11.05 3.84
C ARG A 44 11.37 -11.62 3.05
N LEU A 45 11.09 -12.40 2.00
CA LEU A 45 12.12 -13.11 1.23
C LEU A 45 12.67 -12.28 0.06
N PHE A 46 11.89 -11.33 -0.46
CA PHE A 46 12.18 -10.67 -1.74
C PHE A 46 12.00 -9.15 -1.69
N LEU A 47 12.18 -8.52 -0.52
CA LEU A 47 11.99 -7.07 -0.38
C LEU A 47 12.81 -6.26 -1.39
N GLU A 48 14.06 -6.69 -1.63
CA GLU A 48 15.00 -6.09 -2.58
C GLU A 48 14.42 -5.94 -4.00
N ILE A 49 13.53 -6.85 -4.42
CA ILE A 49 12.90 -6.78 -5.74
C ILE A 49 11.99 -5.55 -5.83
N PHE A 50 11.27 -5.23 -4.76
CA PHE A 50 10.35 -4.08 -4.70
C PHE A 50 11.06 -2.73 -4.58
N GLU A 51 12.38 -2.72 -4.37
CA GLU A 51 13.22 -1.50 -4.42
C GLU A 51 13.56 -1.10 -5.86
N SER A 52 13.34 -1.98 -6.84
CA SER A 52 13.57 -1.69 -8.25
C SER A 52 12.66 -0.57 -8.75
N ALA A 53 13.24 0.45 -9.39
CA ALA A 53 12.51 1.56 -10.00
C ALA A 53 11.59 1.15 -11.17
N GLU A 54 11.78 -0.06 -11.72
CA GLU A 54 10.92 -0.64 -12.76
C GLU A 54 9.56 -1.10 -12.21
N LEU A 55 9.52 -1.49 -10.92
CA LEU A 55 8.28 -1.87 -10.26
C LEU A 55 7.64 -0.63 -9.63
N GLN A 56 6.43 -0.32 -10.09
CA GLN A 56 5.65 0.83 -9.62
C GLN A 56 4.29 0.34 -9.10
N GLY A 57 3.66 1.13 -8.23
CA GLY A 57 2.32 0.81 -7.72
C GLY A 57 2.27 -0.36 -6.74
N VAL A 58 3.31 -0.52 -5.92
CA VAL A 58 3.32 -1.52 -4.84
C VAL A 58 2.63 -0.95 -3.61
N ILE A 59 1.71 -1.72 -3.02
CA ILE A 59 0.99 -1.37 -1.80
C ILE A 59 1.27 -2.42 -0.73
N PHE A 60 1.92 -2.01 0.37
CA PHE A 60 2.11 -2.85 1.53
C PHE A 60 0.97 -2.66 2.53
N PHE A 61 0.38 -3.78 2.97
CA PHE A 61 -0.60 -3.76 4.06
C PHE A 61 0.10 -3.62 5.42
N GLU A 62 -0.60 -3.02 6.39
CA GLU A 62 -0.12 -2.89 7.76
C GLU A 62 0.28 -4.24 8.38
N THR A 63 -0.46 -5.31 8.05
CA THR A 63 -0.13 -6.67 8.50
C THR A 63 1.21 -7.16 7.96
N VAL A 64 1.58 -6.78 6.73
CA VAL A 64 2.86 -7.14 6.11
C VAL A 64 3.99 -6.34 6.75
N VAL A 65 3.81 -5.02 6.89
CA VAL A 65 4.80 -4.13 7.51
C VAL A 65 5.09 -4.51 8.97
N ASN A 66 4.07 -4.95 9.72
CA ASN A 66 4.26 -5.41 11.10
C ASN A 66 4.83 -6.83 11.20
N TYR A 67 4.88 -7.58 10.10
CA TYR A 67 5.40 -8.96 10.07
C TYR A 67 6.89 -9.03 9.72
N VAL A 68 7.33 -8.19 8.76
CA VAL A 68 8.70 -8.12 8.25
C VAL A 68 9.58 -7.30 9.20
#